data_AF-A0AA42YQV5-F1
#
_entry.id   AF-A0AA42YQV5-F1
#
_cell.length_a   1.000
_cell.length_b   1.000
_cell.length_c   1.000
_cell.angle_alpha   90.00
_cell.angle_beta   90.00
_cell.angle_gamma   90.00
#
_symmetry.space_group_name_H-M   'P 1'
#
loop_
_entity.id
_entity.type
_entity.pdbx_description
1 polymer ?
#
loop_
_entity_poly.entity_id
_entity_poly.type
_entity_poly.pdbx_seq_one_letter_code
_entity_poly.pdbx_strand_id
1 'polypeptide(L)' 'AQIAPVAIFPDQPDTIFNEKFFMESSNQLSSLAAEFESYQTVVHVVHVPSSGEGRFLQVYQNNEAQEGIGFLGK' A
#
# COMPACT_ATOMS: atom_id res chain seq x y z
N ALA A 1 -9.89 -19.69 -2.83
CA ALA A 1 -9.19 -18.83 -3.81
C ALA A 1 -7.77 -19.34 -3.97
N GLN A 2 -7.19 -19.33 -5.17
CA GLN A 2 -5.77 -19.60 -5.39
C GLN A 2 -5.03 -18.27 -5.29
N ILE A 3 -4.67 -17.87 -4.07
CA ILE A 3 -3.89 -16.65 -3.83
C ILE A 3 -2.45 -17.10 -3.64
N ALA A 4 -1.57 -16.70 -4.56
CA ALA A 4 -0.15 -16.94 -4.44
C ALA A 4 0.54 -15.58 -4.15
N PRO A 5 1.21 -15.43 -3.00
CA PRO A 5 1.85 -14.17 -2.63
C PRO A 5 3.11 -13.93 -3.48
N VAL A 6 3.29 -12.70 -3.95
CA VAL A 6 4.58 -12.22 -4.48
C VAL A 6 5.18 -11.29 -3.45
N ALA A 7 6.39 -11.63 -2.98
CA ALA A 7 7.12 -10.77 -2.07
C ALA A 7 7.72 -9.60 -2.86
N ILE A 8 7.38 -8.37 -2.47
CA ILE A 8 7.99 -7.15 -3.01
C ILE A 8 8.72 -6.47 -1.85
N PHE A 9 10.00 -6.19 -2.04
CA PHE A 9 10.87 -5.64 -1.01
C PHE A 9 11.21 -4.18 -1.34
N PRO A 10 10.73 -3.19 -0.55
CA PRO A 10 10.94 -1.78 -0.87
C PRO A 10 12.42 -1.35 -0.85
N ASP A 11 13.25 -2.03 -0.05
CA ASP A 11 14.66 -1.68 0.15
C ASP A 11 15.62 -2.31 -0.87
N GLN A 12 15.11 -3.05 -1.87
CA GLN A 12 15.99 -3.58 -2.91
C GLN A 12 16.45 -2.46 -3.85
N PRO A 13 17.74 -2.44 -4.28
CA PRO A 13 18.32 -1.33 -5.03
C PRO A 13 17.53 -0.89 -6.27
N ASP A 14 16.90 -1.84 -6.97
CA ASP A 14 16.16 -1.59 -8.22
C ASP A 14 14.65 -1.38 -8.00
N THR A 15 14.18 -1.38 -6.75
CA THR A 15 12.75 -1.20 -6.44
C THR A 15 12.40 0.28 -6.33
N ILE A 16 11.44 0.71 -7.16
CA ILE A 16 10.84 2.03 -7.03
C ILE A 16 9.70 1.93 -6.01
N PHE A 17 9.93 2.47 -4.82
CA PHE A 17 8.91 2.54 -3.77
C PHE A 17 8.57 4.00 -3.44
N ASN A 18 7.28 4.37 -3.59
CA ASN A 18 6.81 5.71 -3.25
C ASN A 18 6.59 5.86 -1.75
N GLU A 19 7.68 5.82 -0.98
CA GLU A 19 7.66 5.87 0.49
C GLU A 19 6.91 7.10 1.02
N LYS A 20 7.12 8.25 0.38
CA LYS A 20 6.47 9.51 0.73
C LYS A 20 4.94 9.40 0.75
N PHE A 21 4.34 8.73 -0.25
CA PHE A 21 2.89 8.56 -0.31
C PHE A 21 2.37 7.77 0.90
N PHE A 22 3.06 6.71 1.30
CA PHE A 22 2.63 5.89 2.43
C PHE A 22 2.83 6.62 3.76
N MET A 23 3.98 7.28 3.95
CA MET A 23 4.33 7.95 5.22
C MET A 23 3.58 9.26 5.47
N GLU A 24 3.30 10.05 4.42
CA GLU A 24 2.64 11.36 4.58
C GLU A 24 1.11 11.31 4.45
N SER A 25 0.56 10.18 4.00
CA SER A 25 -0.90 9.99 3.96
C SER A 25 -1.51 9.96 5.37
N SER A 26 -2.73 10.46 5.51
CA SER A 26 -3.45 10.39 6.78
C SER A 26 -3.76 8.95 7.18
N ASN A 27 -3.29 8.52 8.35
CA ASN A 27 -3.62 7.21 8.92
C ASN A 27 -5.12 7.13 9.30
N GLN A 28 -5.86 6.26 8.63
CA GLN A 28 -7.30 6.07 8.80
C GLN A 28 -7.66 5.01 9.83
N LEU A 29 -6.69 4.39 10.51
CA LEU A 29 -6.94 3.24 11.39
C LEU A 29 -8.04 3.51 12.43
N SER A 30 -7.92 4.59 13.24
CA SER A 30 -8.92 4.91 14.26
C SER A 30 -10.29 5.28 13.69
N SER A 31 -10.33 5.80 12.45
CA SER A 31 -11.58 6.10 11.76
C SER A 31 -12.29 4.82 11.33
N LEU A 32 -11.53 3.82 10.88
CA LEU A 32 -12.05 2.54 10.40
C LEU A 32 -12.39 1.57 11.55
N ALA A 33 -11.57 1.53 12.59
CA ALA A 33 -11.70 0.62 13.73
C ALA A 33 -11.04 1.24 14.97
N ALA A 34 -11.85 2.01 15.72
CA ALA A 34 -11.39 2.76 16.89
C ALA A 34 -10.79 1.88 17.99
N GLU A 35 -11.22 0.63 18.12
CA GLU A 35 -10.66 -0.35 19.06
C GLU A 35 -9.17 -0.65 18.83
N PHE A 36 -8.65 -0.38 17.63
CA PHE A 36 -7.24 -0.55 17.27
C PHE A 36 -6.43 0.74 17.28
N GLU A 37 -6.97 1.85 17.79
CA GLU A 37 -6.29 3.15 17.84
C GLU A 37 -4.89 3.07 18.47
N SER A 38 -4.71 2.25 19.51
CA SER A 38 -3.41 2.05 20.17
C SER A 38 -2.31 1.53 19.23
N TYR A 39 -2.66 0.96 18.07
CA TYR A 39 -1.74 0.46 17.07
C TYR A 39 -1.42 1.48 15.97
N GLN A 40 -1.91 2.72 16.02
CA GLN A 40 -1.66 3.72 14.98
C GLN A 40 -0.18 4.05 14.73
N THR A 41 0.69 3.77 15.70
CA THR A 41 2.13 3.98 15.56
C THR A 41 2.84 2.87 14.78
N VAL A 42 2.18 1.73 14.57
CA VAL A 42 2.74 0.55 13.89
C VAL A 42 1.89 0.07 12.71
N VAL A 43 0.60 0.39 12.68
CA VAL A 43 -0.32 0.11 11.58
C VAL A 43 -0.79 1.42 10.97
N HIS A 44 -0.54 1.57 9.67
CA HIS A 44 -0.92 2.75 8.90
C HIS A 44 -1.92 2.38 7.81
N VAL A 45 -3.17 2.81 7.97
CA VAL A 45 -4.24 2.54 7.00
C VAL A 45 -4.39 3.73 6.07
N VAL A 46 -4.19 3.53 4.77
CA VAL A 46 -4.30 4.60 3.76
C VAL A 46 -5.61 4.48 3.01
N HIS A 47 -6.43 5.54 3.03
CA HIS A 47 -7.54 5.66 2.09
C HIS A 47 -7.04 6.28 0.78
N VAL A 48 -6.63 5.40 -0.15
CA VAL A 48 -5.96 5.78 -1.40
C VAL A 48 -6.69 6.85 -2.21
N PRO A 49 -8.01 6.79 -2.44
CA PRO A 49 -8.69 7.83 -3.22
C PRO A 49 -8.60 9.22 -2.58
N SER A 50 -8.63 9.34 -1.26
CA SER A 50 -8.49 10.63 -0.58
C SER A 50 -7.05 11.16 -0.62
N SER A 51 -6.05 10.28 -0.59
CA SER A 51 -4.64 10.66 -0.62
C SER A 51 -4.07 10.77 -2.05
N GLY A 52 -4.78 10.24 -3.05
CA GLY A 52 -4.32 10.09 -4.43
C GLY A 52 -5.13 10.84 -5.47
N GLU A 53 -5.79 11.96 -5.10
CA GLU A 53 -6.63 12.78 -6.00
C GLU A 53 -7.73 11.97 -6.71
N GLY A 54 -8.41 11.08 -5.98
CA GLY A 54 -9.47 10.23 -6.51
C GLY A 54 -8.98 9.05 -7.36
N ARG A 55 -7.67 8.83 -7.48
CA ARG A 55 -7.09 7.64 -8.12
C ARG A 55 -7.14 6.43 -7.18
N PHE A 56 -7.10 5.24 -7.78
CA PHE A 56 -7.03 3.96 -7.10
C PHE A 56 -5.64 3.34 -7.26
N LEU A 57 -5.22 2.55 -6.28
CA LEU A 57 -4.01 1.75 -6.38
C LEU A 57 -4.30 0.53 -7.28
N GLN A 58 -3.67 0.51 -8.45
CA GLN A 58 -3.67 -0.61 -9.38
C GLN A 58 -2.45 -1.47 -9.09
N VAL A 59 -2.64 -2.78 -8.92
CA VAL A 59 -1.55 -3.73 -8.62
C VAL A 59 -1.58 -4.87 -9.64
N TYR A 60 -0.46 -5.08 -10.32
CA TYR A 60 -0.26 -6.19 -11.27
C TYR A 60 0.93 -7.02 -10.82
N GLN A 61 0.80 -8.35 -10.81
CA GLN A 61 1.82 -9.25 -10.29
C GLN A 61 2.10 -10.42 -11.25
N ASN A 62 3.40 -10.57 -11.53
CA ASN A 62 4.17 -11.67 -12.11
C ASN A 62 4.55 -12.79 -11.14
N ASN A 63 3.71 -13.77 -10.82
CA ASN A 63 4.13 -14.80 -9.84
C ASN A 63 5.27 -15.71 -10.31
N GLU A 64 5.34 -16.04 -11.61
CA GLU A 64 6.42 -16.86 -12.17
C GLU A 64 7.73 -16.08 -12.19
N ALA A 65 7.65 -14.78 -12.52
CA ALA A 65 8.80 -13.88 -12.58
C ALA A 65 9.20 -13.29 -11.21
N GLN A 66 8.34 -13.42 -10.18
CA GLN A 66 8.47 -12.72 -8.89
C GLN A 66 8.56 -11.19 -9.03
N GLU A 67 7.77 -10.63 -9.93
CA GLU A 67 7.75 -9.19 -10.23
C GLU A 67 6.36 -8.60 -9.98
N GLY A 68 6.30 -7.30 -9.73
CA GLY A 68 5.04 -6.60 -9.60
C GLY A 68 5.18 -5.10 -9.80
N ILE A 69 4.09 -4.47 -10.22
CA ILE A 69 3.99 -3.02 -10.37
C ILE A 69 2.74 -2.51 -9.66
N GLY A 70 2.91 -1.42 -8.93
CA GLY A 70 1.85 -0.66 -8.31
C GLY A 70 1.84 0.78 -8.82
N PHE A 71 0.69 1.30 -9.23
CA PHE A 71 0.57 2.70 -9.62
C PHE A 71 -0.82 3.26 -9.30
N LEU A 72 -0.91 4.59 -9.19
CA LEU A 72 -2.19 5.27 -9.01
C LEU A 72 -2.83 5.55 -10.37
N GLY A 73 -3.98 4.94 -10.64
CA GLY A 73 -4.74 5.08 -11.89
C GLY A 73 -6.19 5.47 -11.65
N LYS A 74 -6.93 5.83 -12.71
CA LYS A 74 -8.38 6.02 -12.64
C LYS A 74 -9.12 4.68 -12.66
#